data_AF-A0AAD4VH86-F1
#
_entry.id   AF-A0AAD4VH86-F1
#
_cell.length_a   1.000
_cell.length_b   1.000
_cell.length_c   1.000
_cell.angle_alpha   90.00
_cell.angle_beta   90.00
_cell.angle_gamma   90.00
#
_symmetry.space_group_name_H-M   'P 1'
#
loop_
_entity.id
_entity.type
_entity.pdbx_description
1 polymer ?
#
loop_
_entity_poly.entity_id
_entity_poly.type
_entity_poly.pdbx_seq_one_letter_code
_entity_poly.pdbx_strand_id
1 'polypeptide(L)'
;MAVNLTTVRKRKRPSSISIFVVVSLALNLPLDSPMNQDSPIQKDSRPIGRKATRAKRGSTSKNDCAKFLEQIAINDTLRIEKDMKRDEAFAREKEYAHKQDMDSKDRETMVMDTSHMSRETKSFWKQERRDVMRKMIFLDDGPSNTNWLNNENH
;
A
#
# COMPACT_ATOMS: atom_id res chain seq x y z
N MET A 1 -44.42 2.04 -46.49
CA MET A 1 -44.69 3.46 -46.12
C MET A 1 -45.52 3.42 -44.85
N ALA A 2 -45.24 4.05 -43.71
CA ALA A 2 -44.38 5.19 -43.41
C ALA A 2 -43.71 5.01 -42.02
N VAL A 3 -42.61 5.71 -41.85
CA VAL A 3 -41.72 5.79 -40.69
C VAL A 3 -42.31 6.68 -39.59
N ASN A 4 -42.17 6.29 -38.32
CA ASN A 4 -42.41 7.18 -37.17
C ASN A 4 -41.07 7.54 -36.51
N LEU A 5 -40.88 8.84 -36.29
CA LEU A 5 -39.64 9.51 -35.88
C LEU A 5 -39.73 10.06 -34.45
N THR A 6 -38.57 10.04 -33.76
CA THR A 6 -38.13 10.91 -32.62
C THR A 6 -38.75 10.63 -31.22
N THR A 7 -38.05 10.67 -30.07
CA THR A 7 -36.89 11.48 -29.62
C THR A 7 -36.11 10.77 -28.50
N VAL A 8 -34.76 10.76 -28.56
CA VAL A 8 -33.84 10.29 -27.51
C VAL A 8 -33.29 11.47 -26.70
N ARG A 9 -33.50 11.48 -25.37
CA ARG A 9 -33.01 12.51 -24.45
C ARG A 9 -31.50 12.30 -24.16
N LYS A 10 -30.62 13.14 -24.72
CA LYS A 10 -29.19 13.17 -24.39
C LYS A 10 -28.95 13.89 -23.06
N ARG A 11 -28.33 13.22 -22.08
CA ARG A 11 -27.81 13.85 -20.85
C ARG A 11 -26.44 14.48 -21.12
N LYS A 12 -26.30 15.78 -20.81
CA LYS A 12 -25.11 16.62 -21.02
C LYS A 12 -24.23 16.57 -19.77
N ARG A 13 -22.94 16.23 -19.91
CA ARG A 13 -21.93 16.31 -18.83
C ARG A 13 -21.42 17.76 -18.73
N PRO A 14 -21.24 18.35 -17.53
CA PRO A 14 -20.54 19.63 -17.41
C PRO A 14 -19.02 19.41 -17.38
N SER A 15 -18.35 20.06 -18.31
CA SER A 15 -16.90 20.21 -18.44
C SER A 15 -16.37 21.27 -17.45
N SER A 16 -15.28 20.92 -16.77
CA SER A 16 -14.20 21.75 -16.18
C SER A 16 -14.55 23.17 -15.70
N ILE A 17 -14.50 23.36 -14.38
CA ILE A 17 -14.52 24.68 -13.72
C ILE A 17 -13.07 25.17 -13.61
N SER A 18 -12.72 26.18 -14.40
CA SER A 18 -11.48 26.96 -14.28
C SER A 18 -11.82 28.26 -13.55
N ILE A 19 -11.20 28.51 -12.39
CA ILE A 19 -11.39 29.76 -11.64
C ILE A 19 -10.16 30.64 -11.90
N PHE A 20 -10.38 31.71 -12.66
CA PHE A 20 -9.45 32.82 -12.86
C PHE A 20 -9.48 33.73 -11.62
N VAL A 21 -8.30 34.09 -11.10
CA VAL A 21 -8.14 35.20 -10.16
C VAL A 21 -7.64 36.40 -10.93
N VAL A 22 -8.43 37.48 -10.95
CA VAL A 22 -8.09 38.77 -11.54
C VAL A 22 -8.20 39.82 -10.45
N VAL A 23 -7.11 40.51 -10.11
CA VAL A 23 -7.14 41.93 -9.73
C VAL A 23 -5.83 42.57 -10.23
N SER A 24 -5.95 43.30 -11.34
CA SER A 24 -4.98 44.30 -11.79
C SER A 24 -5.58 45.67 -11.47
N LEU A 25 -4.86 46.53 -10.74
CA LEU A 25 -5.20 47.94 -10.60
C LEU A 25 -4.09 48.80 -11.21
N ALA A 26 -4.53 49.81 -11.95
CA ALA A 26 -3.86 50.54 -12.99
C ALA A 26 -2.74 51.50 -12.53
N LEU A 27 -1.80 51.71 -13.46
CA LEU A 27 -0.78 52.76 -13.49
C LEU A 27 -1.42 54.15 -13.50
N ASN A 28 -0.91 55.06 -12.68
CA ASN A 28 -1.01 56.51 -12.88
C ASN A 28 0.37 57.13 -12.60
N LEU A 29 1.09 57.53 -13.66
CA LEU A 29 2.31 58.35 -13.56
C LEU A 29 1.94 59.83 -13.34
N PRO A 30 2.69 60.55 -12.49
CA PRO A 30 3.03 61.94 -12.72
C PRO A 30 4.46 62.06 -13.26
N LEU A 31 4.57 62.75 -14.39
CA LEU A 31 5.81 63.12 -15.07
C LEU A 31 6.33 64.41 -14.42
N ASP A 32 7.44 64.37 -13.67
CA ASP A 32 8.34 65.54 -13.54
C ASP A 32 9.75 65.13 -13.07
N SER A 33 10.76 65.76 -13.66
CA SER A 33 12.21 65.52 -13.49
C SER A 33 12.78 66.47 -12.40
N PRO A 34 13.97 66.24 -11.78
CA PRO A 34 15.23 66.27 -12.52
C PRO A 34 16.30 65.26 -12.06
N MET A 35 17.05 64.82 -13.07
CA MET A 35 18.40 64.26 -13.03
C MET A 35 19.26 64.83 -11.89
N ASN A 36 19.38 64.09 -10.79
CA ASN A 36 20.29 64.43 -9.70
C ASN A 36 21.66 63.79 -9.98
N GLN A 37 22.67 64.66 -9.94
CA GLN A 37 24.07 64.38 -10.25
C GLN A 37 24.58 63.22 -9.40
N ASP A 38 25.12 62.21 -10.07
CA ASP A 38 25.78 61.06 -9.45
C ASP A 38 26.98 61.58 -8.64
N SER A 39 26.78 61.75 -7.33
CA SER A 39 27.90 61.99 -6.43
C SER A 39 28.77 60.73 -6.45
N PRO A 40 30.11 60.81 -6.58
CA PRO A 40 30.94 59.64 -6.49
C PRO A 40 30.79 59.05 -5.08
N ILE A 41 29.94 58.03 -4.95
CA ILE A 41 29.82 57.25 -3.74
C ILE A 41 31.24 56.79 -3.41
N GLN A 42 31.81 57.27 -2.31
CA GLN A 42 33.04 56.72 -1.77
C GLN A 42 32.73 55.26 -1.43
N LYS A 43 33.14 54.37 -2.33
CA LYS A 43 33.00 52.93 -2.13
C LYS A 43 34.12 52.55 -1.19
N ASP A 44 33.83 52.46 0.10
CA ASP A 44 34.75 51.80 1.04
C ASP A 44 35.12 50.44 0.43
N SER A 45 36.42 50.20 0.29
CA SER A 45 36.93 48.99 -0.33
C SER A 45 36.45 47.79 0.49
N ARG A 46 35.54 46.98 -0.08
CA ARG A 46 35.09 45.72 0.53
C ARG A 46 36.34 44.93 0.93
N PRO A 47 36.43 44.37 2.15
CA PRO A 47 37.57 43.57 2.54
C PRO A 47 37.71 42.43 1.53
N ILE A 48 38.89 42.34 0.92
CA ILE A 48 39.15 41.45 -0.19
C ILE A 48 38.94 40.01 0.31
N GLY A 49 37.87 39.38 -0.18
CA GLY A 49 37.49 38.05 0.25
C GLY A 49 38.59 37.06 -0.09
N ARG A 50 39.27 36.52 0.93
CA ARG A 50 40.15 35.36 0.80
C ARG A 50 39.40 34.26 0.04
N LYS A 51 39.90 33.86 -1.13
CA LYS A 51 39.38 32.70 -1.85
C LYS A 51 39.65 31.46 -1.00
N ALA A 52 38.62 30.70 -0.65
CA ALA A 52 38.80 29.41 0.01
C ALA A 52 39.51 28.46 -0.97
N THR A 53 40.64 27.90 -0.56
CA THR A 53 41.30 26.80 -1.27
C THR A 53 40.31 25.64 -1.33
N ARG A 54 39.84 25.29 -2.54
CA ARG A 54 38.99 24.12 -2.71
C ARG A 54 39.80 22.89 -2.32
N ALA A 55 39.39 22.23 -1.23
CA ALA A 55 39.90 20.90 -0.92
C ALA A 55 39.59 19.99 -2.12
N LYS A 56 40.64 19.37 -2.67
CA LYS A 56 40.53 18.35 -3.72
C LYS A 56 39.77 17.18 -3.10
N ARG A 57 38.46 17.06 -3.37
CA ARG A 57 37.68 15.89 -3.00
C ARG A 57 38.40 14.68 -3.58
N GLY A 58 38.93 13.84 -2.68
CA GLY A 58 39.64 12.62 -3.06
C GLY A 58 38.79 11.80 -4.00
N SER A 59 39.41 11.31 -5.07
CA SER A 59 38.78 10.38 -5.99
C SER A 59 38.33 9.16 -5.19
N THR A 60 37.01 8.95 -5.04
CA THR A 60 36.48 7.68 -4.53
C THR A 60 37.02 6.59 -5.43
N SER A 61 37.83 5.67 -4.89
CA SER A 61 38.36 4.57 -5.68
C SER A 61 37.18 3.68 -6.10
N LYS A 62 37.24 3.17 -7.34
CA LYS A 62 36.15 2.38 -7.95
C LYS A 62 35.75 1.17 -7.10
N ASN A 63 36.64 0.70 -6.23
CA ASN A 63 36.42 -0.38 -5.27
C ASN A 63 35.35 -0.04 -4.21
N ASP A 64 35.22 1.21 -3.78
CA ASP A 64 34.28 1.62 -2.74
C ASP A 64 32.86 1.73 -3.30
N CYS A 65 32.75 2.17 -4.56
CA CYS A 65 31.49 2.19 -5.29
C CYS A 65 30.94 0.78 -5.52
N ALA A 66 31.81 -0.18 -5.90
CA ALA A 66 31.42 -1.57 -6.08
C ALA A 66 30.92 -2.21 -4.77
N LYS A 67 31.67 -2.04 -3.67
CA LYS A 67 31.26 -2.54 -2.34
C LYS A 67 29.94 -1.94 -1.86
N PHE A 68 29.70 -0.66 -2.14
CA PHE A 68 28.46 0.00 -1.78
C PHE A 68 27.26 -0.57 -2.55
N LEU A 69 27.41 -0.83 -3.85
CA LEU A 69 26.35 -1.45 -4.66
C LEU A 69 26.07 -2.90 -4.23
N GLU A 70 27.11 -3.66 -3.90
CA GLU A 70 26.97 -5.01 -3.36
C GLU A 70 26.23 -5.01 -2.01
N GLN A 71 26.54 -4.05 -1.13
CA GLN A 71 25.86 -3.90 0.14
C GLN A 71 24.37 -3.54 -0.04
N ILE A 72 24.02 -2.73 -1.04
CA ILE A 72 22.61 -2.44 -1.36
C ILE A 72 21.90 -3.71 -1.80
N ALA A 73 22.48 -4.49 -2.70
CA ALA A 73 21.89 -5.74 -3.17
C ALA A 73 21.67 -6.73 -2.02
N ILE A 74 22.67 -6.92 -1.16
CA ILE A 74 22.55 -7.77 0.03
C ILE A 74 21.41 -7.28 0.94
N ASN A 75 21.35 -5.98 1.23
CA ASN A 75 20.31 -5.42 2.09
C ASN A 75 18.91 -5.58 1.50
N ASP A 76 18.75 -5.41 0.18
CA ASP A 76 17.47 -5.61 -0.49
C ASP A 76 17.04 -7.08 -0.45
N THR A 77 17.95 -8.03 -0.66
CA THR A 77 17.63 -9.47 -0.54
C THR A 77 17.20 -9.85 0.87
N LEU A 78 17.90 -9.36 1.90
CA LEU A 78 17.54 -9.58 3.30
C LEU A 78 16.19 -8.96 3.65
N ARG A 79 15.85 -7.80 3.07
CA ARG A 79 14.54 -7.16 3.28
C ARG A 79 13.43 -8.01 2.65
N ILE A 80 13.62 -8.46 1.41
CA ILE A 80 12.65 -9.31 0.70
C ILE A 80 12.42 -10.61 1.46
N GLU A 81 13.47 -11.27 1.94
CA GLU A 81 13.34 -12.52 2.70
C GLU A 81 12.54 -12.30 4.00
N LYS A 82 12.81 -11.22 4.73
CA LYS A 82 12.05 -10.87 5.94
C LYS A 82 10.60 -10.52 5.64
N ASP A 83 10.32 -9.90 4.50
CA ASP A 83 8.97 -9.57 4.06
C ASP A 83 8.21 -10.85 3.71
N MET A 84 8.82 -11.75 2.93
CA MET A 84 8.25 -13.06 2.62
C MET A 84 7.94 -13.86 3.90
N LYS A 85 8.85 -13.90 4.87
CA LYS A 85 8.62 -14.61 6.13
C LYS A 85 7.50 -14.00 6.96
N ARG A 86 7.34 -12.67 6.91
CA ARG A 86 6.21 -11.97 7.57
C ARG A 86 4.89 -12.30 6.88
N ASP A 87 4.87 -12.31 5.54
CA ASP A 87 3.69 -12.62 4.75
C ASP A 87 3.28 -14.09 4.94
N GLU A 88 4.23 -15.03 4.98
CA GLU A 88 3.97 -16.44 5.29
C GLU A 88 3.43 -16.67 6.70
N ALA A 89 3.95 -15.95 7.69
CA ALA A 89 3.45 -16.01 9.05
C ALA A 89 2.02 -15.47 9.14
N PHE A 90 1.76 -14.34 8.48
CA PHE A 90 0.44 -13.74 8.42
C PHE A 90 -0.58 -14.60 7.67
N ALA A 91 -0.16 -15.25 6.58
CA ALA A 91 -0.98 -16.20 5.84
C ALA A 91 -1.37 -17.41 6.71
N ARG A 92 -0.40 -18.00 7.42
CA ARG A 92 -0.65 -19.10 8.36
C ARG A 92 -1.57 -18.68 9.50
N GLU A 93 -1.37 -17.51 10.09
CA GLU A 93 -2.23 -17.02 11.17
C GLU A 93 -3.68 -16.82 10.72
N LYS A 94 -3.89 -16.29 9.50
CA LYS A 94 -5.23 -16.22 8.89
C LYS A 94 -5.85 -17.59 8.67
N GLU A 95 -5.07 -18.56 8.22
CA GLU A 95 -5.54 -19.93 8.03
C GLU A 95 -5.96 -20.57 9.35
N TYR A 96 -5.17 -20.41 10.42
CA TYR A 96 -5.53 -20.87 11.76
C TYR A 96 -6.79 -20.19 12.28
N ALA A 97 -6.90 -18.85 12.13
CA ALA A 97 -8.10 -18.13 12.56
C ALA A 97 -9.35 -18.58 11.78
N HIS A 98 -9.23 -18.78 10.47
CA HIS A 98 -10.31 -19.31 9.65
C HIS A 98 -10.67 -20.74 10.03
N LYS A 99 -9.67 -21.60 10.30
CA LYS A 99 -9.87 -22.97 10.76
C LYS A 99 -10.61 -23.01 12.09
N GLN A 100 -10.21 -22.17 13.05
CA GLN A 100 -10.90 -22.05 14.35
C GLN A 100 -12.35 -21.59 14.21
N ASP A 101 -12.62 -20.61 13.33
CA ASP A 101 -13.98 -20.16 13.05
C ASP A 101 -14.85 -21.28 12.45
N MET A 102 -14.30 -22.04 11.50
CA MET A 102 -14.99 -23.20 10.92
C MET A 102 -15.24 -24.31 11.96
N ASP A 103 -14.25 -24.63 12.79
CA ASP A 103 -14.39 -25.65 13.84
C ASP A 103 -15.38 -25.18 14.93
N SER A 104 -15.45 -23.87 15.20
CA SER A 104 -16.43 -23.28 16.12
C SER A 104 -17.86 -23.43 15.60
N LYS A 105 -18.10 -23.11 14.32
CA LYS A 105 -19.39 -23.29 13.63
C LYS A 105 -19.82 -24.75 13.56
N ASP A 106 -18.88 -25.65 13.30
CA ASP A 106 -19.11 -27.09 13.30
C ASP A 106 -19.54 -27.57 14.70
N ARG A 107 -18.86 -27.09 15.76
CA ARG A 107 -19.24 -27.38 17.16
C ARG A 107 -20.60 -26.81 17.54
N GLU A 108 -20.90 -25.58 17.14
CA GLU A 108 -22.21 -24.95 17.36
C GLU A 108 -23.32 -25.77 16.71
N THR A 109 -23.12 -26.21 15.46
CA THR A 109 -24.05 -27.06 14.73
C THR A 109 -24.33 -28.39 15.44
N MET A 110 -23.29 -28.99 16.04
CA MET A 110 -23.40 -30.23 16.81
C MET A 110 -24.14 -30.04 18.14
N VAL A 111 -23.96 -28.91 18.81
CA VAL A 111 -24.54 -28.60 20.13
C VAL A 111 -25.94 -27.96 20.05
N MET A 112 -26.32 -27.39 18.90
CA MET A 112 -27.58 -26.67 18.71
C MET A 112 -28.81 -27.52 19.12
N ASP A 113 -29.63 -27.03 20.05
CA ASP A 113 -30.87 -27.72 20.44
C ASP A 113 -31.91 -27.65 19.32
N THR A 114 -32.53 -28.78 19.05
CA THR A 114 -33.52 -28.94 17.99
C THR A 114 -34.87 -29.40 18.50
N SER A 115 -35.04 -29.59 19.81
CA SER A 115 -36.26 -30.13 20.41
C SER A 115 -37.52 -29.29 20.09
N HIS A 116 -37.38 -27.96 20.10
CA HIS A 116 -38.46 -26.99 19.90
C HIS A 116 -38.73 -26.61 18.43
N MET A 117 -38.02 -27.23 17.48
CA MET A 117 -38.11 -26.90 16.04
C MET A 117 -39.18 -27.71 15.30
N SER A 118 -39.59 -27.22 14.12
CA SER A 118 -40.48 -27.93 13.19
C SER A 118 -39.84 -29.23 12.66
N ARG A 119 -40.63 -30.16 12.13
CA ARG A 119 -40.12 -31.45 11.59
C ARG A 119 -39.13 -31.25 10.44
N GLU A 120 -39.39 -30.27 9.58
CA GLU A 120 -38.53 -29.95 8.43
C GLU A 120 -37.19 -29.38 8.89
N THR A 121 -37.21 -28.43 9.83
CA THR A 121 -36.00 -27.85 10.42
C THR A 121 -35.20 -28.89 11.21
N LYS A 122 -35.85 -29.82 11.90
CA LYS A 122 -35.18 -30.96 12.55
C LYS A 122 -34.45 -31.86 11.55
N SER A 123 -35.04 -32.13 10.40
CA SER A 123 -34.41 -32.94 9.34
C SER A 123 -33.20 -32.21 8.74
N PHE A 124 -33.30 -30.90 8.53
CA PHE A 124 -32.19 -30.06 8.07
C PHE A 124 -30.98 -30.16 9.02
N TRP A 125 -31.17 -29.91 10.32
CA TRP A 125 -30.06 -29.98 11.28
C TRP A 125 -29.49 -31.39 11.47
N LYS A 126 -30.32 -32.44 11.32
CA LYS A 126 -29.81 -33.82 11.29
C LYS A 126 -28.92 -34.07 10.08
N GLN A 127 -29.25 -33.50 8.93
CA GLN A 127 -28.42 -33.59 7.73
C GLN A 127 -27.10 -32.83 7.94
N GLU A 128 -27.17 -31.59 8.40
CA GLU A 128 -26.01 -30.73 8.64
C GLU A 128 -25.01 -31.37 9.63
N ARG A 129 -25.50 -31.93 10.75
CA ARG A 129 -24.63 -32.65 11.70
C ARG A 129 -23.95 -33.87 11.07
N ARG A 130 -24.62 -34.58 10.16
CA ARG A 130 -23.97 -35.68 9.42
C ARG A 130 -22.88 -35.16 8.49
N ASP A 131 -23.10 -34.03 7.84
CA ASP A 131 -22.10 -33.38 6.99
C ASP A 131 -20.87 -32.90 7.78
N VAL A 132 -21.09 -32.29 8.95
CA VAL A 132 -20.02 -31.95 9.89
C VAL A 132 -19.23 -33.18 10.31
N MET A 133 -19.91 -34.26 10.73
CA MET A 133 -19.24 -35.50 11.12
C MET A 133 -18.44 -36.12 9.96
N ARG A 134 -18.98 -36.10 8.73
CA ARG A 134 -18.24 -36.55 7.54
C ARG A 134 -16.96 -35.74 7.36
N LYS A 135 -17.07 -34.41 7.37
CA LYS A 135 -15.92 -33.50 7.23
C LYS A 135 -14.86 -33.76 8.31
N MET A 136 -15.27 -33.99 9.56
CA MET A 136 -14.35 -34.29 10.66
C MET A 136 -13.63 -35.64 10.47
N ILE A 137 -14.35 -36.67 10.02
CA ILE A 137 -13.78 -38.02 9.82
C ILE A 137 -12.69 -38.04 8.72
N PHE A 138 -12.85 -37.24 7.66
CA PHE A 138 -11.88 -37.21 6.53
C PHE A 138 -10.77 -36.17 6.69
N LEU A 139 -10.78 -35.34 7.74
CA LEU A 139 -9.67 -34.44 8.07
C LEU A 139 -8.58 -35.10 8.92
N ASP A 140 -8.87 -36.30 9.47
CA ASP A 140 -7.99 -37.07 10.36
C ASP A 140 -7.11 -38.09 9.60
N ASP A 141 -6.90 -37.91 8.28
CA ASP A 141 -5.95 -38.68 7.48
C ASP A 141 -4.49 -38.37 7.89
N GLY A 142 -4.13 -38.85 9.09
CA GLY A 142 -2.78 -39.02 9.58
C GLY A 142 -2.01 -37.74 9.95
N PRO A 143 -1.01 -37.84 10.84
CA PRO A 143 -0.08 -36.73 11.06
C PRO A 143 0.47 -36.26 9.70
N SER A 144 0.32 -34.96 9.43
CA SER A 144 0.92 -34.27 8.30
C SER A 144 2.31 -34.84 8.05
N ASN A 145 2.56 -35.30 6.82
CA ASN A 145 3.78 -36.01 6.40
C ASN A 145 5.11 -35.25 6.63
N THR A 146 5.05 -34.07 7.23
CA THR A 146 6.16 -33.19 7.59
C THR A 146 6.99 -33.67 8.79
N ASN A 147 6.52 -34.63 9.59
CA ASN A 147 7.23 -35.07 10.81
C ASN A 147 8.20 -36.26 10.64
N TRP A 148 8.31 -36.87 9.46
CA TRP A 148 9.22 -38.02 9.24
C TRP A 148 10.65 -37.64 8.87
N LEU A 149 10.89 -36.37 8.48
CA LEU A 149 12.19 -35.92 7.98
C LEU A 149 13.09 -35.27 9.04
N ASN A 150 12.66 -35.22 10.31
CA ASN A 150 13.39 -34.48 11.36
C ASN A 150 14.01 -35.35 12.45
N ASN A 151 14.15 -36.65 12.22
CA ASN A 151 14.68 -37.61 13.19
C ASN A 151 16.05 -38.15 12.76
N GLU A 152 17.01 -37.28 12.44
CA GLU A 152 18.39 -37.70 12.20
C GLU A 152 19.38 -36.59 12.55
N ASN A 153 19.48 -36.27 13.85
CA ASN A 153 20.69 -35.68 14.43
C ASN A 153 20.67 -35.88 15.95
N HIS A 154 21.05 -37.08 16.40
CA HIS A 154 21.47 -37.30 17.77
C HIS A 154 22.51 -38.41 17.86
#